data_AF-A0A842QTU7-F1
#
_entry.id   AF-A0A842QTU7-F1
#
_cell.length_a   1.000
_cell.length_b   1.000
_cell.length_c   1.000
_cell.angle_alpha   90.00
_cell.angle_beta   90.00
_cell.angle_gamma   90.00
#
_symmetry.space_group_name_H-M   'P 1'
#
loop_
_entity.id
_entity.type
_entity.pdbx_description
1 polymer ?
#
loop_
_entity_poly.entity_id
_entity_poly.type
_entity_poly.pdbx_seq_one_letter_code
_entity_poly.pdbx_strand_id
1 'polypeptide(L)'
;MEKSVKAIATPTLAYLLSIILTVWFLILQKTIIPLNILGFEFQLDLSFLGLPLLTLLLLRYLSLLVEHFLVGDIIEPLSDGLSTLSITGALFFLSDWSVVPVWVKPIVSFLLYASILSTVHKIVSITVSEINYLFEPVLTSIYILIIGYLGSQTWINLYPALETTIQNTPNMGVFSLLLRAGLAEPVNNIIILATALTSVMALTGLGANNPNSYLRYLSSTVGEELPRVALFNFAVLYYLFFIRHFLFELSGINPQFLMVGEWILICAVFYLGYRNLKDYAEKSLVRQDITGTWSKHIQEVKTNSDPKLVYLSKLLEGFVDYGRRDELITHLTLLLYESDTPTSQITQIIGLLTNYEDTKPPRIGFPWQIENNRRFNQQRRKQVVNTVLASIDLG
;
A
#
# COMPACT_ATOMS: atom_id res chain seq x y z
N MET A 1 -11.49 16.19 24.87
CA MET A 1 -12.04 17.04 23.79
C MET A 1 -11.30 18.35 23.64
N GLU A 2 -10.97 19.09 24.71
CA GLU A 2 -10.34 20.41 24.58
C GLU A 2 -8.94 20.38 23.94
N LYS A 3 -8.11 19.38 24.28
CA LYS A 3 -6.79 19.17 23.64
C LYS A 3 -6.89 18.79 22.15
N SER A 4 -7.88 17.98 21.76
CA SER A 4 -8.07 17.59 20.35
C SER A 4 -8.63 18.73 19.51
N VAL A 5 -9.53 19.55 20.07
CA VAL A 5 -10.07 20.74 19.39
C VAL A 5 -8.97 21.78 19.16
N LYS A 6 -8.09 22.03 20.15
CA LYS A 6 -6.98 22.98 20.00
C LYS A 6 -5.92 22.52 19.01
N ALA A 7 -5.65 21.21 18.96
CA ALA A 7 -4.74 20.59 18.00
C ALA A 7 -5.20 20.72 16.54
N ILE A 8 -6.51 20.89 16.31
CA ILE A 8 -7.09 21.05 14.97
C ILE A 8 -7.36 22.54 14.66
N ALA A 9 -7.84 23.31 15.63
CA ALA A 9 -8.19 24.73 15.44
C ALA A 9 -6.99 25.62 15.07
N THR A 10 -5.81 25.30 15.58
CA THR A 10 -4.58 26.05 15.28
C THR A 10 -4.07 25.84 13.85
N PRO A 11 -3.88 24.60 13.36
CA PRO A 11 -3.49 24.39 11.96
C PRO A 11 -4.59 24.82 10.98
N THR A 12 -5.88 24.59 11.28
CA THR A 12 -6.97 25.02 10.38
C THR A 12 -6.95 26.54 10.15
N LEU A 13 -6.76 27.34 11.19
CA LEU A 13 -6.66 28.80 11.09
C LEU A 13 -5.39 29.23 10.35
N ALA A 14 -4.25 28.56 10.58
CA ALA A 14 -3.01 28.81 9.87
C ALA A 14 -3.10 28.47 8.37
N TYR A 15 -3.70 27.33 7.99
CA TYR A 15 -3.93 26.95 6.59
C TYR A 15 -4.92 27.89 5.93
N LEU A 16 -6.00 28.28 6.60
CA LEU A 16 -7.00 29.20 6.06
C LEU A 16 -6.38 30.58 5.80
N LEU A 17 -5.62 31.14 6.75
CA LEU A 17 -4.86 32.38 6.55
C LEU A 17 -3.86 32.23 5.39
N SER A 18 -3.12 31.13 5.32
CA SER A 18 -2.14 30.89 4.25
C SER A 18 -2.82 30.79 2.88
N ILE A 19 -3.97 30.11 2.77
CA ILE A 19 -4.76 30.02 1.54
C ILE A 19 -5.29 31.39 1.14
N ILE A 20 -5.85 32.16 2.07
CA ILE A 20 -6.33 33.52 1.81
C ILE A 20 -5.19 34.40 1.30
N LEU A 21 -4.04 34.37 1.97
CA LEU A 21 -2.86 35.13 1.55
C LEU A 21 -2.39 34.70 0.16
N THR A 22 -2.34 33.40 -0.11
CA THR A 22 -1.93 32.85 -1.42
C THR A 22 -2.89 33.30 -2.53
N VAL A 23 -4.21 33.18 -2.32
CA VAL A 23 -5.23 33.61 -3.28
C VAL A 23 -5.17 35.12 -3.51
N TRP A 24 -5.08 35.89 -2.43
CA TRP A 24 -5.08 37.35 -2.49
C TRP A 24 -3.83 37.88 -3.20
N PHE A 25 -2.64 37.52 -2.73
CA PHE A 25 -1.37 38.07 -3.25
C PHE A 25 -0.97 37.49 -4.60
N LEU A 26 -1.15 36.18 -4.81
CA LEU A 26 -0.61 35.52 -6.00
C LEU A 26 -1.64 35.42 -7.12
N ILE A 27 -2.92 35.17 -6.81
CA ILE A 27 -3.94 34.94 -7.85
C ILE A 27 -4.64 36.26 -8.22
N LEU A 28 -5.10 37.02 -7.23
CA LEU A 28 -5.92 38.22 -7.48
C LEU A 28 -5.09 39.48 -7.75
N GLN A 29 -4.05 39.74 -6.95
CA GLN A 29 -3.29 40.99 -7.02
C GLN A 29 -2.19 40.99 -8.11
N LYS A 30 -1.87 39.82 -8.70
CA LYS A 30 -0.78 39.63 -9.67
C LYS A 30 0.50 40.38 -9.26
N THR A 31 1.06 39.96 -8.14
CA THR A 31 2.22 40.64 -7.55
C THR A 31 3.43 40.54 -8.48
N ILE A 32 3.89 41.68 -8.99
CA ILE A 32 5.10 41.80 -9.81
C ILE A 32 6.23 42.27 -8.90
N ILE A 33 7.30 41.48 -8.78
CA ILE A 33 8.51 41.88 -8.07
C ILE A 33 9.52 42.43 -9.08
N PRO A 34 9.95 43.70 -8.95
CA PRO A 34 11.08 44.20 -9.71
C PRO A 34 12.38 43.62 -9.12
N LEU A 35 13.09 42.84 -9.92
CA LEU A 35 14.42 42.30 -9.59
C LEU A 35 15.45 43.07 -10.42
N ASN A 36 16.40 43.72 -9.75
CA ASN A 36 17.57 44.30 -10.39
C ASN A 36 18.77 43.39 -10.11
N ILE A 37 19.15 42.58 -11.10
CA ILE A 37 20.31 41.70 -11.01
C ILE A 37 21.33 42.22 -12.03
N LEU A 38 22.49 42.67 -11.54
CA LEU A 38 23.61 43.14 -12.38
C LEU A 38 23.23 44.27 -13.36
N GLY A 39 22.31 45.17 -12.98
CA GLY A 39 21.88 46.29 -13.81
C GLY A 39 20.82 45.95 -14.86
N PHE A 40 20.36 44.70 -14.93
CA PHE A 40 19.21 44.30 -15.72
C PHE A 40 17.95 44.32 -14.86
N GLU A 41 16.95 45.09 -15.32
CA GLU A 41 15.62 45.14 -14.69
C GLU A 41 14.77 43.97 -15.22
N PHE A 42 14.50 43.00 -14.36
CA PHE A 42 13.55 41.92 -14.61
C PHE A 42 12.28 42.15 -13.80
N GLN A 43 11.13 41.97 -14.42
CA GLN A 43 9.84 41.91 -13.73
C GLN A 43 9.43 40.45 -13.61
N LEU A 44 9.36 39.94 -12.37
CA LEU A 44 8.92 38.59 -12.10
C LEU A 44 7.49 38.63 -11.57
N ASP A 45 6.54 38.20 -12.40
CA ASP A 45 5.16 37.98 -11.97
C ASP A 45 5.13 36.71 -11.11
N LEU A 46 4.70 36.81 -9.85
CA LEU A 46 4.59 35.67 -8.94
C LEU A 46 3.30 34.88 -9.10
N SER A 47 2.39 35.29 -10.00
CA SER A 47 1.10 34.64 -10.18
C SER A 47 1.20 33.15 -10.52
N PHE A 48 2.29 32.73 -11.17
CA PHE A 48 2.55 31.32 -11.48
C PHE A 48 2.68 30.42 -10.23
N LEU A 49 3.07 30.97 -9.07
CA LEU A 49 3.18 30.22 -7.81
C LEU A 49 1.81 30.03 -7.13
N GLY A 50 0.79 30.79 -7.52
CA GLY A 50 -0.52 30.77 -6.88
C GLY A 50 -1.19 29.40 -6.91
N LEU A 51 -1.31 28.78 -8.09
CA LEU A 51 -1.93 27.46 -8.25
C LEU A 51 -1.12 26.32 -7.58
N PRO A 52 0.21 26.23 -7.74
CA PRO A 52 1.01 25.25 -7.02
C PRO A 52 0.88 25.34 -5.49
N LEU A 53 0.98 26.54 -4.92
CA LEU A 53 0.88 26.71 -3.47
C LEU A 53 -0.53 26.43 -2.96
N LEU A 54 -1.56 26.85 -3.71
CA LEU A 54 -2.95 26.58 -3.37
C LEU A 54 -3.23 25.07 -3.35
N THR A 55 -2.76 24.33 -4.35
CA THR A 55 -2.95 22.87 -4.44
C THR A 55 -2.20 22.14 -3.33
N LEU A 56 -0.97 22.57 -3.03
CA LEU A 56 -0.19 22.07 -1.89
C LEU A 56 -0.95 22.28 -0.57
N LEU A 57 -1.36 23.52 -0.29
CA LEU A 57 -1.99 23.88 0.98
C LEU A 57 -3.35 23.20 1.15
N LEU A 58 -4.19 23.16 0.11
CA LEU A 58 -5.52 22.55 0.17
C LEU A 58 -5.44 21.03 0.40
N LEU A 59 -4.64 20.31 -0.39
CA LEU A 59 -4.55 18.86 -0.27
C LEU A 59 -3.84 18.44 1.02
N ARG A 60 -2.82 19.19 1.46
CA ARG A 60 -2.16 18.96 2.74
C ARG A 60 -3.09 19.20 3.92
N TYR A 61 -3.91 20.24 3.84
CA TYR A 61 -4.94 20.51 4.84
C TYR A 61 -6.01 19.41 4.86
N LEU A 62 -6.45 18.94 3.68
CA LEU A 62 -7.43 17.86 3.57
C LEU A 62 -6.89 16.53 4.13
N SER A 63 -5.61 16.22 3.90
CA SER A 63 -4.90 15.09 4.55
C SER A 63 -4.96 15.20 6.08
N LEU A 64 -4.63 16.36 6.65
CA LEU A 64 -4.69 16.58 8.10
C LEU A 64 -6.11 16.41 8.65
N LEU A 65 -7.12 16.92 7.94
CA LEU A 65 -8.52 16.74 8.32
C LEU A 65 -8.93 15.26 8.31
N VAL A 66 -8.56 14.52 7.26
CA VAL A 66 -8.85 13.08 7.15
C VAL A 66 -8.23 12.32 8.32
N GLU A 67 -6.96 12.59 8.63
CA GLU A 67 -6.24 11.93 9.74
C GLU A 67 -6.86 12.21 11.12
N HIS A 68 -7.35 13.42 11.36
CA HIS A 68 -7.84 13.82 12.69
C HIS A 68 -9.34 13.63 12.90
N PHE A 69 -10.14 13.66 11.84
CA PHE A 69 -11.61 13.55 11.93
C PHE A 69 -12.14 12.16 11.60
N LEU A 70 -11.44 11.38 10.79
CA LEU A 70 -11.89 10.07 10.37
C LEU A 70 -11.04 8.99 11.04
N VAL A 71 -11.67 7.85 11.29
CA VAL A 71 -11.03 6.65 11.83
C VAL A 71 -11.51 5.46 11.00
N GLY A 72 -10.60 4.54 10.71
CA GLY A 72 -10.84 3.33 9.94
C GLY A 72 -9.61 2.88 9.15
N ASP A 73 -9.64 1.66 8.64
CA ASP A 73 -8.49 1.01 8.00
C ASP A 73 -8.07 1.69 6.68
N ILE A 74 -8.98 2.46 6.08
CA ILE A 74 -8.77 3.18 4.82
C ILE A 74 -8.22 4.61 5.05
N ILE A 75 -8.24 5.11 6.29
CA ILE A 75 -7.92 6.51 6.58
C ILE A 75 -6.42 6.82 6.43
N GLU A 76 -5.56 5.93 6.91
CA GLU A 76 -4.10 6.05 6.78
C GLU A 76 -3.67 6.12 5.29
N PRO A 77 -4.02 5.16 4.41
CA PRO A 77 -3.62 5.23 3.00
C PRO A 77 -4.26 6.41 2.27
N LEU A 78 -5.45 6.87 2.67
CA LEU A 78 -6.09 8.05 2.10
C LEU A 78 -5.35 9.33 2.50
N SER A 79 -5.00 9.48 3.78
CA SER A 79 -4.25 10.65 4.27
C SER A 79 -2.87 10.73 3.63
N ASP A 80 -2.12 9.62 3.61
CA ASP A 80 -0.81 9.54 2.97
C ASP A 80 -0.89 9.81 1.46
N GLY A 81 -1.93 9.30 0.81
CA GLY A 81 -2.23 9.55 -0.59
C GLY A 81 -2.45 11.04 -0.87
N LEU A 82 -3.31 11.69 -0.10
CA LEU A 82 -3.57 13.13 -0.20
C LEU A 82 -2.33 13.98 0.08
N SER A 83 -1.53 13.60 1.07
CA SER A 83 -0.25 14.21 1.39
C SER A 83 0.72 14.12 0.20
N THR A 84 0.84 12.94 -0.40
CA THR A 84 1.68 12.73 -1.60
C THR A 84 1.16 13.53 -2.79
N LEU A 85 -0.16 13.53 -3.00
CA LEU A 85 -0.83 14.30 -4.05
C LEU A 85 -0.64 15.80 -3.90
N SER A 86 -0.54 16.31 -2.65
CA SER A 86 -0.26 17.72 -2.42
C SER A 86 1.09 18.14 -3.01
N ILE A 87 2.11 17.28 -2.89
CA ILE A 87 3.46 17.53 -3.41
C ILE A 87 3.48 17.31 -4.93
N THR A 88 2.99 16.16 -5.42
CA THR A 88 3.02 15.85 -6.85
C THR A 88 2.14 16.79 -7.67
N GLY A 89 1.00 17.21 -7.11
CA GLY A 89 0.10 18.20 -7.73
C GLY A 89 0.74 19.58 -7.80
N ALA A 90 1.38 20.03 -6.73
CA ALA A 90 2.10 21.30 -6.73
C ALA A 90 3.23 21.31 -7.76
N LEU A 91 4.02 20.23 -7.82
CA LEU A 91 5.05 20.07 -8.84
C LEU A 91 4.46 20.09 -10.26
N PHE A 92 3.31 19.45 -10.47
CA PHE A 92 2.67 19.41 -11.79
C PHE A 92 2.30 20.81 -12.27
N PHE A 93 1.68 21.62 -11.43
CA PHE A 93 1.38 23.02 -11.77
C PHE A 93 2.64 23.89 -11.89
N LEU A 94 3.70 23.61 -11.11
CA LEU A 94 4.98 24.30 -11.29
C LEU A 94 5.62 23.99 -12.63
N SER A 95 5.39 22.79 -13.18
CA SER A 95 5.95 22.38 -14.47
C SER A 95 5.39 23.15 -15.66
N ASP A 96 4.25 23.84 -15.49
CA ASP A 96 3.66 24.72 -16.51
C ASP A 96 4.32 26.10 -16.58
N TRP A 97 5.30 26.38 -15.71
CA TRP A 97 6.02 27.65 -15.75
C TRP A 97 6.92 27.73 -16.99
N SER A 98 6.92 28.88 -17.66
CA SER A 98 7.65 29.11 -18.92
C SER A 98 9.17 28.93 -18.84
N VAL A 99 9.74 29.00 -17.63
CA VAL A 99 11.18 28.78 -17.38
C VAL A 99 11.52 27.30 -17.29
N VAL A 100 10.55 26.44 -16.97
CA VAL A 100 10.77 25.00 -16.80
C VAL A 100 10.91 24.34 -18.18
N PRO A 101 11.93 23.50 -18.39
CA PRO A 101 12.08 22.80 -19.67
C PRO A 101 10.87 21.92 -20.00
N VAL A 102 10.45 21.93 -21.26
CA VAL A 102 9.24 21.22 -21.74
C VAL A 102 9.28 19.71 -21.43
N TRP A 103 10.47 19.11 -21.39
CA TRP A 103 10.65 17.68 -21.07
C TRP A 103 10.34 17.33 -19.60
N VAL A 104 10.27 18.31 -18.69
CA VAL A 104 9.95 18.05 -17.28
C VAL A 104 8.46 17.73 -17.10
N LYS A 105 7.58 18.34 -17.90
CA LYS A 105 6.12 18.19 -17.77
C LYS A 105 5.63 16.74 -17.86
N PRO A 106 6.04 15.91 -18.83
CA PRO A 106 5.68 14.49 -18.86
C PRO A 106 6.09 13.70 -17.62
N ILE A 107 7.25 14.01 -17.04
CA ILE A 107 7.77 13.32 -15.83
C ILE A 107 6.90 13.67 -14.62
N VAL A 108 6.59 14.94 -14.44
CA VAL A 108 5.77 15.35 -13.29
C VAL A 108 4.31 14.89 -13.45
N SER A 109 3.81 14.84 -14.69
CA SER A 109 2.51 14.23 -15.02
C SER A 109 2.49 12.74 -14.61
N PHE A 110 3.55 11.99 -14.93
CA PHE A 110 3.69 10.60 -14.49
C PHE A 110 3.62 10.47 -12.98
N LEU A 111 4.38 11.29 -12.25
CA LEU A 111 4.40 11.26 -10.78
C LEU A 111 3.01 11.52 -10.19
N LEU A 112 2.25 12.46 -10.75
CA LEU A 112 0.89 12.75 -10.32
C LEU A 112 -0.06 11.57 -10.59
N TYR A 113 -0.09 11.04 -11.82
CA TYR A 113 -0.99 9.92 -12.13
C TYR A 113 -0.61 8.64 -11.38
N ALA A 114 0.68 8.37 -11.21
CA ALA A 114 1.18 7.24 -10.44
C ALA A 114 0.85 7.37 -8.94
N SER A 115 0.87 8.58 -8.37
CA SER A 115 0.50 8.79 -6.96
C SER A 115 -1.01 8.63 -6.73
N ILE A 116 -1.84 9.12 -7.67
CA ILE A 116 -3.30 8.85 -7.66
C ILE A 116 -3.55 7.34 -7.69
N LEU A 117 -2.93 6.66 -8.66
CA LEU A 117 -3.13 5.23 -8.86
C LEU A 117 -2.63 4.41 -7.66
N SER A 118 -1.50 4.77 -7.06
CA SER A 118 -0.96 4.13 -5.85
C SER A 118 -1.93 4.26 -4.67
N THR A 119 -2.53 5.44 -4.49
CA THR A 119 -3.54 5.67 -3.45
C THR A 119 -4.78 4.80 -3.67
N VAL A 120 -5.30 4.78 -4.90
CA VAL A 120 -6.44 3.95 -5.27
C VAL A 120 -6.13 2.47 -5.06
N HIS A 121 -4.96 2.00 -5.49
CA HIS A 121 -4.52 0.62 -5.31
C HIS A 121 -4.50 0.20 -3.84
N LYS A 122 -3.92 1.03 -2.94
CA LYS A 122 -3.91 0.75 -1.50
C LYS A 122 -5.32 0.64 -0.92
N ILE A 123 -6.20 1.59 -1.25
CA ILE A 123 -7.59 1.61 -0.77
C ILE A 123 -8.37 0.38 -1.25
N VAL A 124 -8.23 0.04 -2.53
CA VAL A 124 -8.91 -1.13 -3.11
C VAL A 124 -8.33 -2.42 -2.56
N SER A 125 -7.02 -2.53 -2.39
CA SER A 125 -6.37 -3.73 -1.83
C SER A 125 -6.89 -4.05 -0.42
N ILE A 126 -6.96 -3.06 0.46
CA ILE A 126 -7.53 -3.24 1.81
C ILE A 126 -8.98 -3.71 1.72
N THR A 127 -9.77 -3.07 0.85
CA THR A 127 -11.19 -3.39 0.69
C THR A 127 -11.44 -4.82 0.17
N VAL A 128 -10.58 -5.29 -0.73
CA VAL A 128 -10.74 -6.53 -1.47
C VAL A 128 -10.07 -7.72 -0.77
N SER A 129 -8.98 -7.49 -0.05
CA SER A 129 -8.28 -8.51 0.74
C SER A 129 -9.18 -9.15 1.81
N GLU A 130 -10.11 -8.38 2.38
CA GLU A 130 -11.14 -8.90 3.31
C GLU A 130 -12.11 -9.89 2.66
N ILE A 131 -12.33 -9.79 1.35
CA ILE A 131 -13.26 -10.67 0.62
C ILE A 131 -12.55 -11.97 0.25
N ASN A 132 -11.37 -11.87 -0.36
CA ASN A 132 -10.56 -13.02 -0.73
C ASN A 132 -9.10 -12.60 -0.94
N TYR A 133 -8.18 -13.30 -0.25
CA TYR A 133 -6.74 -13.10 -0.35
C TYR A 133 -6.18 -13.29 -1.78
N LEU A 134 -6.88 -14.06 -2.63
CA LEU A 134 -6.46 -14.29 -4.02
C LEU A 134 -6.59 -13.06 -4.93
N PHE A 135 -7.35 -12.05 -4.54
CA PHE A 135 -7.53 -10.87 -5.37
C PHE A 135 -6.37 -9.87 -5.28
N GLU A 136 -5.58 -9.89 -4.21
CA GLU A 136 -4.46 -8.97 -4.03
C GLU A 136 -3.38 -9.13 -5.12
N PRO A 137 -2.90 -10.34 -5.47
CA PRO A 137 -1.99 -10.54 -6.60
C PRO A 137 -2.57 -10.07 -7.95
N VAL A 138 -3.87 -10.25 -8.17
CA VAL A 138 -4.56 -9.82 -9.39
C VAL A 138 -4.62 -8.29 -9.46
N LEU A 139 -4.98 -7.63 -8.35
CA LEU A 139 -5.01 -6.18 -8.26
C LEU A 139 -3.62 -5.57 -8.48
N THR A 140 -2.59 -6.18 -7.88
CA THR A 140 -1.20 -5.75 -8.02
C THR A 140 -0.71 -5.91 -9.46
N SER A 141 -1.08 -7.00 -10.12
CA SER A 141 -0.81 -7.23 -11.54
C SER A 141 -1.45 -6.15 -12.43
N ILE A 142 -2.73 -5.83 -12.21
CA ILE A 142 -3.44 -4.75 -12.94
C ILE A 142 -2.76 -3.40 -12.67
N TYR A 143 -2.41 -3.11 -11.42
CA TYR A 143 -1.69 -1.89 -11.04
C TYR A 143 -0.37 -1.74 -11.80
N ILE A 144 0.44 -2.80 -11.88
CA ILE A 144 1.71 -2.79 -12.61
C ILE A 144 1.50 -2.53 -14.11
N LEU A 145 0.46 -3.12 -14.72
CA LEU A 145 0.13 -2.86 -16.13
C LEU A 145 -0.26 -1.40 -16.37
N ILE A 146 -1.07 -0.81 -15.48
CA ILE A 146 -1.46 0.60 -15.62
C ILE A 146 -0.25 1.52 -15.41
N ILE A 147 0.63 1.22 -14.44
CA ILE A 147 1.90 1.95 -14.28
C ILE A 147 2.78 1.82 -15.54
N GLY A 148 2.84 0.64 -16.14
CA GLY A 148 3.54 0.41 -17.40
C GLY A 148 2.97 1.23 -18.57
N TYR A 149 1.64 1.28 -18.69
CA TYR A 149 0.96 2.12 -19.67
C TYR A 149 1.25 3.61 -19.44
N LEU A 150 1.18 4.09 -18.19
CA LEU A 150 1.54 5.47 -17.85
C LEU A 150 3.00 5.77 -18.19
N GLY A 151 3.92 4.85 -17.87
CA GLY A 151 5.35 4.99 -18.20
C GLY A 151 5.59 5.04 -19.72
N SER A 152 4.89 4.21 -20.48
CA SER A 152 4.90 4.22 -21.95
C SER A 152 4.44 5.57 -22.52
N GLN A 153 3.29 6.06 -22.06
CA GLN A 153 2.77 7.38 -22.48
C GLN A 153 3.71 8.53 -22.10
N THR A 154 4.29 8.46 -20.91
CA THR A 154 5.29 9.44 -20.47
C THR A 154 6.51 9.44 -21.37
N TRP A 155 7.04 8.27 -21.73
CA TRP A 155 8.19 8.15 -22.62
C TRP A 155 7.89 8.70 -24.02
N ILE A 156 6.75 8.34 -24.61
CA ILE A 156 6.32 8.82 -25.94
C ILE A 156 6.21 10.35 -25.98
N ASN A 157 5.74 10.98 -24.90
CA ASN A 157 5.63 12.43 -24.80
C ASN A 157 6.97 13.11 -24.43
N LEU A 158 7.79 12.44 -23.63
CA LEU A 158 9.09 12.93 -23.18
C LEU A 158 10.11 12.95 -24.31
N TYR A 159 10.14 11.91 -25.14
CA TYR A 159 11.16 11.69 -26.15
C TYR A 159 11.26 12.84 -27.17
N PRO A 160 10.18 13.31 -27.82
CA PRO A 160 10.25 14.44 -28.75
C PRO A 160 10.69 15.74 -28.07
N ALA A 161 10.28 15.96 -26.82
CA ALA A 161 10.69 17.14 -26.04
C ALA A 161 12.19 17.11 -25.71
N LEU A 162 12.74 15.93 -25.41
CA LEU A 162 14.19 15.75 -25.22
C LEU A 162 14.95 15.92 -26.53
N GLU A 163 14.46 15.32 -27.61
CA GLU A 163 15.09 15.41 -28.94
C GLU A 163 15.22 16.86 -29.41
N THR A 164 14.13 17.63 -29.33
CA THR A 164 14.12 19.06 -29.70
C THR A 164 15.07 19.90 -28.84
N THR A 165 15.10 19.66 -27.52
CA THR A 165 16.00 20.38 -26.60
C THR A 165 17.47 20.11 -26.93
N ILE A 166 17.80 18.86 -27.25
CA ILE A 166 19.18 18.42 -27.51
C ILE A 166 19.65 18.90 -28.89
N GLN A 167 18.79 18.89 -29.91
CA GLN A 167 19.11 19.45 -31.23
C GLN A 167 19.41 20.96 -31.18
N ASN A 168 18.76 21.69 -30.26
CA ASN A 168 18.97 23.12 -30.08
C ASN A 168 20.22 23.47 -29.24
N THR A 169 20.89 22.47 -28.65
CA THR A 169 22.05 22.70 -27.77
C THR A 169 23.33 22.17 -28.44
N PRO A 170 24.21 23.04 -28.97
CA PRO A 170 25.34 22.65 -29.82
C PRO A 170 26.42 21.79 -29.14
N ASN A 171 26.41 21.66 -27.80
CA ASN A 171 27.44 20.93 -27.03
C ASN A 171 27.08 19.48 -26.69
N MET A 172 25.95 18.93 -27.15
CA MET A 172 25.49 17.56 -26.82
C MET A 172 25.69 16.55 -27.97
N GLY A 173 26.84 16.60 -28.65
CA GLY A 173 27.12 15.78 -29.85
C GLY A 173 27.06 14.25 -29.65
N VAL A 174 27.30 13.74 -28.44
CA VAL A 174 27.20 12.30 -28.15
C VAL A 174 25.74 11.85 -27.96
N PHE A 175 24.92 12.68 -27.31
CA PHE A 175 23.49 12.39 -27.11
C PHE A 175 22.68 12.52 -28.40
N SER A 176 23.09 13.42 -29.30
CA SER A 176 22.44 13.54 -30.61
C SER A 176 22.62 12.31 -31.49
N LEU A 177 23.75 11.60 -31.39
CA LEU A 177 23.98 10.33 -32.09
C LEU A 177 23.04 9.23 -31.58
N LEU A 178 22.87 9.15 -30.26
CA LEU A 178 22.00 8.16 -29.61
C LEU A 178 20.52 8.42 -29.91
N LEU A 179 20.09 9.69 -29.91
CA LEU A 179 18.70 10.08 -30.20
C LEU A 179 18.34 9.95 -31.68
N ARG A 180 19.28 10.19 -32.60
CA ARG A 180 19.04 9.95 -34.04
C ARG A 180 18.84 8.48 -34.40
N ALA A 181 19.19 7.55 -33.50
CA ALA A 181 18.97 6.12 -33.70
C ALA A 181 17.49 5.68 -33.56
N GLY A 182 16.56 6.61 -33.27
CA GLY A 182 15.13 6.30 -33.22
C GLY A 182 14.73 5.50 -31.97
N LEU A 183 15.14 5.96 -30.79
CA LEU A 183 14.94 5.21 -29.53
C LEU A 183 13.53 5.26 -28.95
N ALA A 184 12.64 6.07 -29.54
CA ALA A 184 11.29 6.27 -29.02
C ALA A 184 10.54 4.93 -28.92
N GLU A 185 10.47 4.18 -30.02
CA GLU A 185 9.72 2.93 -30.11
C GLU A 185 10.40 1.74 -29.40
N PRO A 186 11.72 1.50 -29.55
CA PRO A 186 12.39 0.41 -28.84
C PRO A 186 12.30 0.51 -27.32
N VAL A 187 12.55 1.70 -26.75
CA VAL A 187 12.46 1.92 -25.29
C VAL A 187 11.01 1.81 -24.82
N ASN A 188 10.05 2.30 -25.59
CA ASN A 188 8.64 2.11 -25.30
C ASN A 188 8.25 0.63 -25.20
N ASN A 189 8.69 -0.17 -26.18
CA ASN A 189 8.43 -1.61 -26.21
C ASN A 189 9.07 -2.34 -25.01
N ILE A 190 10.28 -1.91 -24.60
CA ILE A 190 10.93 -2.43 -23.39
C ILE A 190 10.11 -2.12 -22.14
N ILE A 191 9.58 -0.89 -21.99
CA ILE A 191 8.73 -0.51 -20.85
C ILE A 191 7.48 -1.40 -20.79
N ILE A 192 6.79 -1.57 -21.92
CA ILE A 192 5.57 -2.39 -22.01
C ILE A 192 5.88 -3.85 -21.69
N LEU A 193 6.94 -4.42 -22.29
CA LEU A 193 7.28 -5.82 -22.10
C LEU A 193 7.78 -6.11 -20.67
N ALA A 194 8.59 -5.20 -20.10
CA ALA A 194 9.07 -5.33 -18.73
C ALA A 194 7.92 -5.30 -17.72
N THR A 195 6.98 -4.37 -17.90
CA THR A 195 5.80 -4.25 -17.02
C THR A 195 4.82 -5.41 -17.21
N ALA A 196 4.62 -5.89 -18.44
CA ALA A 196 3.83 -7.09 -18.70
C ALA A 196 4.43 -8.34 -18.04
N LEU A 197 5.75 -8.55 -18.18
CA LEU A 197 6.44 -9.67 -17.55
C LEU A 197 6.36 -9.60 -16.01
N THR A 198 6.53 -8.40 -15.46
CA THR A 198 6.43 -8.16 -14.01
C THR A 198 5.00 -8.38 -13.50
N SER A 199 3.99 -7.99 -14.28
CA SER A 199 2.57 -8.25 -13.98
C SER A 199 2.27 -9.75 -13.95
N VAL A 200 2.79 -10.53 -14.90
CA VAL A 200 2.68 -12.00 -14.88
C VAL A 200 3.39 -12.58 -13.66
N MET A 201 4.58 -12.06 -13.33
CA MET A 201 5.31 -12.46 -12.13
C MET A 201 4.55 -12.12 -10.84
N ALA A 202 3.83 -10.99 -10.77
CA ALA A 202 2.99 -10.66 -9.63
C ALA A 202 1.85 -11.66 -9.42
N LEU A 203 1.30 -12.24 -10.50
CA LEU A 203 0.29 -13.31 -10.41
C LEU A 203 0.84 -14.60 -9.77
N THR A 204 2.16 -14.81 -9.76
CA THR A 204 2.74 -15.94 -9.02
C THR A 204 2.46 -15.85 -7.52
N GLY A 205 2.13 -14.66 -7.00
CA GLY A 205 1.64 -14.45 -5.63
C GLY A 205 0.38 -15.27 -5.29
N LEU A 206 -0.42 -15.69 -6.29
CA LEU A 206 -1.51 -16.65 -6.09
C LEU A 206 -1.02 -17.99 -5.53
N GLY A 207 0.26 -18.31 -5.77
CA GLY A 207 0.92 -19.50 -5.28
C GLY A 207 1.46 -19.43 -3.84
N ALA A 208 1.32 -18.30 -3.14
CA ALA A 208 1.84 -18.12 -1.78
C ALA A 208 1.30 -19.16 -0.79
N ASN A 209 0.03 -19.54 -0.95
CA ASN A 209 -0.63 -20.51 -0.07
C ASN A 209 -0.63 -21.94 -0.64
N ASN A 210 0.11 -22.21 -1.73
CA ASN A 210 0.16 -23.57 -2.26
C ASN A 210 0.90 -24.53 -1.30
N PRO A 211 0.48 -25.80 -1.22
CA PRO A 211 1.15 -26.82 -0.40
C PRO A 211 2.56 -27.16 -0.92
N ASN A 212 2.86 -26.88 -2.19
CA ASN A 212 4.17 -27.09 -2.78
C ASN A 212 5.16 -26.00 -2.35
N SER A 213 6.20 -26.39 -1.61
CA SER A 213 7.26 -25.51 -1.09
C SER A 213 7.98 -24.70 -2.17
N TYR A 214 8.12 -25.25 -3.38
CA TYR A 214 8.77 -24.56 -4.50
C TYR A 214 7.92 -23.40 -5.03
N LEU A 215 6.61 -23.60 -5.16
CA LEU A 215 5.68 -22.55 -5.56
C LEU A 215 5.56 -21.47 -4.48
N ARG A 216 5.59 -21.88 -3.20
CA ARG A 216 5.61 -20.96 -2.06
C ARG A 216 6.88 -20.10 -2.03
N TYR A 217 8.04 -20.69 -2.24
CA TYR A 217 9.30 -19.93 -2.32
C TYR A 217 9.31 -18.94 -3.48
N LEU A 218 8.88 -19.38 -4.67
CA LEU A 218 8.87 -18.54 -5.85
C LEU A 218 7.91 -17.36 -5.67
N SER A 219 6.71 -17.63 -5.15
CA SER A 219 5.72 -16.61 -4.86
C SER A 219 6.14 -15.65 -3.74
N SER A 220 6.76 -16.13 -2.66
CA SER A 220 7.27 -15.25 -1.59
C SER A 220 8.42 -14.36 -2.08
N THR A 221 9.37 -14.94 -2.81
CA THR A 221 10.55 -14.21 -3.31
C THR A 221 10.16 -13.17 -4.35
N VAL A 222 9.28 -13.52 -5.28
CA VAL A 222 8.81 -12.61 -6.33
C VAL A 222 7.85 -11.56 -5.77
N GLY A 223 6.96 -11.94 -4.84
CA GLY A 223 5.99 -11.05 -4.22
C GLY A 223 6.61 -9.98 -3.31
N GLU A 224 7.63 -10.34 -2.52
CA GLU A 224 8.29 -9.39 -1.60
C GLU A 224 9.18 -8.37 -2.33
N GLU A 225 9.78 -8.76 -3.47
CA GLU A 225 10.74 -7.93 -4.19
C GLU A 225 10.24 -7.43 -5.56
N LEU A 226 8.93 -7.28 -5.74
CA LEU A 226 8.32 -6.82 -7.01
C LEU A 226 8.99 -5.60 -7.65
N PRO A 227 9.38 -4.53 -6.93
CA PRO A 227 10.09 -3.39 -7.53
C PRO A 227 11.46 -3.76 -8.10
N ARG A 228 12.20 -4.66 -7.43
CA ARG A 228 13.50 -5.13 -7.90
C ARG A 228 13.35 -6.04 -9.11
N VAL A 229 12.32 -6.90 -9.10
CA VAL A 229 11.96 -7.74 -10.25
C VAL A 229 11.62 -6.88 -11.47
N ALA A 230 10.85 -5.80 -11.28
CA ALA A 230 10.54 -4.86 -12.35
C ALA A 230 11.79 -4.20 -12.94
N LEU A 231 12.70 -3.72 -12.09
CA LEU A 231 13.97 -3.12 -12.50
C LEU A 231 14.87 -4.13 -13.21
N PHE A 232 14.95 -5.36 -12.70
CA PHE A 232 15.71 -6.43 -13.32
C PHE A 232 15.17 -6.78 -14.70
N ASN A 233 13.86 -6.96 -14.83
CA ASN A 233 13.19 -7.22 -16.11
C ASN A 233 13.47 -6.08 -17.11
N PHE A 234 13.35 -4.83 -16.67
CA PHE A 234 13.69 -3.67 -17.50
C PHE A 234 15.15 -3.69 -17.93
N ALA A 235 16.09 -3.92 -17.02
CA ALA A 235 17.52 -3.94 -17.30
C ALA A 235 17.91 -5.08 -18.27
N VAL A 236 17.37 -6.28 -18.08
CA VAL A 236 17.61 -7.43 -18.97
C VAL A 236 17.07 -7.14 -20.36
N LEU A 237 15.84 -6.65 -20.48
CA LEU A 237 15.26 -6.33 -21.77
C LEU A 237 15.99 -5.16 -22.46
N TYR A 238 16.35 -4.13 -21.71
CA TYR A 238 17.16 -3.02 -22.21
C TYR A 238 18.54 -3.50 -22.70
N TYR A 239 19.17 -4.42 -21.97
CA TYR A 239 20.41 -5.04 -22.41
C TYR A 239 20.21 -5.82 -23.72
N LEU A 240 19.23 -6.73 -23.76
CA LEU A 240 19.00 -7.63 -24.90
C LEU A 240 18.63 -6.90 -26.19
N PHE A 241 17.79 -5.85 -26.09
CA PHE A 241 17.32 -5.12 -27.27
C PHE A 241 18.24 -3.97 -27.67
N PHE A 242 18.93 -3.33 -26.73
CA PHE A 242 19.69 -2.11 -27.00
C PHE A 242 21.19 -2.30 -26.86
N ILE A 243 21.66 -2.61 -25.66
CA ILE A 243 23.10 -2.71 -25.37
C ILE A 243 23.75 -3.81 -26.20
N ARG A 244 23.10 -4.96 -26.32
CA ARG A 244 23.58 -6.12 -27.08
C ARG A 244 23.72 -5.79 -28.56
N HIS A 245 22.73 -5.13 -29.15
CA HIS A 245 22.78 -4.70 -30.55
C HIS A 245 23.92 -3.71 -30.80
N PHE A 246 24.05 -2.70 -29.92
CA PHE A 246 25.15 -1.75 -29.95
C PHE A 246 26.53 -2.43 -29.82
N LEU A 247 26.66 -3.41 -28.92
CA LEU A 247 27.91 -4.16 -28.74
C LEU A 247 28.25 -4.99 -29.99
N PHE A 248 27.28 -5.60 -30.65
CA PHE A 248 27.55 -6.36 -31.88
C PHE A 248 27.94 -5.47 -33.06
N GLU A 249 27.31 -4.31 -33.22
CA GLU A 249 27.51 -3.47 -34.41
C GLU A 249 28.66 -2.46 -34.28
N LEU A 250 28.89 -1.91 -33.08
CA LEU A 250 29.77 -0.74 -32.90
C LEU A 250 31.04 -1.02 -32.09
N SER A 251 31.08 -2.08 -31.27
CA SER A 251 32.21 -2.30 -30.35
C SER A 251 33.42 -3.02 -30.97
N GLY A 252 33.26 -3.61 -32.16
CA GLY A 252 34.31 -4.41 -32.81
C GLY A 252 34.71 -5.69 -32.05
N ILE A 253 34.00 -6.04 -30.97
CA ILE A 253 34.20 -7.28 -30.22
C ILE A 253 33.67 -8.44 -31.06
N ASN A 254 34.43 -9.54 -31.15
CA ASN A 254 33.98 -10.73 -31.88
C ASN A 254 32.68 -11.26 -31.24
N PRO A 255 31.57 -11.37 -32.00
CA PRO A 255 30.25 -11.78 -31.50
C PRO A 255 30.26 -13.08 -30.70
N GLN A 256 31.18 -13.99 -31.02
CA GLN A 256 31.30 -15.30 -30.38
C GLN A 256 31.68 -15.19 -28.90
N PHE A 257 32.60 -14.30 -28.53
CA PHE A 257 33.01 -14.14 -27.13
C PHE A 257 31.91 -13.51 -26.27
N LEU A 258 31.15 -12.56 -26.85
CA LEU A 258 30.03 -11.94 -26.16
C LEU A 258 28.92 -12.96 -25.88
N MET A 259 28.59 -13.79 -26.88
CA MET A 259 27.59 -14.85 -26.73
C MET A 259 28.01 -15.89 -25.67
N VAL A 260 29.28 -16.30 -25.64
CA VAL A 260 29.79 -17.21 -24.59
C VAL A 260 29.70 -16.56 -23.21
N GLY A 261 30.04 -15.27 -23.08
CA GLY A 261 29.90 -14.52 -21.83
C GLY A 261 28.46 -14.43 -21.34
N GLU A 262 27.51 -14.15 -22.23
CA GLU A 262 26.07 -14.15 -21.92
C GLU A 262 25.60 -15.51 -21.40
N TRP A 263 25.97 -16.60 -22.07
CA TRP A 263 25.59 -17.96 -21.65
C TRP A 263 26.19 -18.35 -20.30
N ILE A 264 27.46 -18.00 -20.03
CA ILE A 264 28.08 -18.23 -18.72
C ILE A 264 27.31 -17.48 -17.63
N LEU A 265 26.93 -16.22 -17.89
CA LEU A 265 26.16 -15.42 -16.94
C LEU A 265 24.76 -16.00 -16.70
N ILE A 266 24.05 -16.42 -17.75
CA ILE A 266 22.75 -17.09 -17.64
C ILE A 266 22.89 -18.38 -16.81
N CYS A 267 23.86 -19.24 -17.12
CA CYS A 267 24.09 -20.46 -16.37
C CYS A 267 24.43 -20.18 -14.90
N ALA A 268 25.22 -19.14 -14.61
CA ALA A 268 25.55 -18.75 -13.24
C ALA A 268 24.31 -18.27 -12.46
N VAL A 269 23.45 -17.46 -13.07
CA VAL A 269 22.19 -16.99 -12.44
C VAL A 269 21.26 -18.17 -12.16
N PHE A 270 21.08 -19.09 -13.12
CA PHE A 270 20.28 -20.30 -12.92
C PHE A 270 20.84 -21.19 -11.81
N TYR A 271 22.16 -21.35 -11.75
CA TYR A 271 22.82 -22.14 -10.71
C TYR A 271 22.61 -21.55 -9.31
N LEU A 272 22.79 -20.23 -9.15
CA LEU A 272 22.54 -19.53 -7.89
C LEU A 272 21.06 -19.60 -7.48
N GLY A 273 20.14 -19.41 -8.43
CA GLY A 273 18.71 -19.54 -8.19
C GLY A 273 18.33 -20.94 -7.72
N TYR A 274 18.83 -21.98 -8.37
CA TYR A 274 18.63 -23.37 -7.96
C TYR A 274 19.18 -23.66 -6.56
N ARG A 275 20.38 -23.17 -6.25
CA ARG A 275 21.00 -23.36 -4.93
C ARG A 275 20.17 -22.74 -3.80
N ASN A 276 19.70 -21.51 -4.00
CA ASN A 276 18.88 -20.80 -3.00
C ASN A 276 17.52 -21.49 -2.82
N LEU A 277 16.90 -21.92 -3.93
CA LEU A 277 15.63 -22.64 -3.93
C LEU A 277 15.75 -24.00 -3.22
N LYS A 278 16.86 -24.72 -3.42
CA LYS A 278 17.15 -25.97 -2.71
C LYS A 278 17.29 -25.74 -1.20
N ASP A 279 18.10 -24.77 -0.77
CA ASP A 279 18.33 -24.45 0.65
C ASP A 279 17.02 -24.02 1.36
N TYR A 280 16.18 -23.24 0.68
CA TYR A 280 14.86 -22.88 1.20
C TYR A 280 13.92 -24.08 1.33
N ALA A 281 13.85 -24.93 0.31
CA ALA A 281 13.00 -26.12 0.33
C ALA A 281 13.38 -27.04 1.51
N GLU A 282 14.68 -27.28 1.71
CA GLU A 282 15.21 -28.10 2.79
C GLU A 282 14.82 -27.53 4.17
N LYS A 283 15.02 -26.22 4.40
CA LYS A 283 14.62 -25.55 5.65
C LYS A 283 13.11 -25.55 5.89
N SER A 284 12.31 -25.36 4.84
CA SER A 284 10.86 -25.30 4.93
C SER A 284 10.22 -26.64 5.31
N LEU A 285 10.75 -27.74 4.77
CA LEU A 285 10.31 -29.10 5.07
C LEU A 285 10.62 -29.46 6.53
N VAL A 286 11.82 -29.13 7.01
CA VAL A 286 12.21 -29.35 8.42
C VAL A 286 11.32 -28.56 9.40
N ARG A 287 10.86 -27.36 9.02
CA ARG A 287 10.02 -26.52 9.90
C ARG A 287 8.58 -27.05 10.03
N GLN A 288 8.02 -27.65 8.98
CA GLN A 288 6.68 -28.24 9.02
C GLN A 288 6.60 -29.47 9.95
N ASP A 289 7.67 -30.27 10.04
CA ASP A 289 7.74 -31.41 10.96
C ASP A 289 7.81 -31.00 12.44
N ILE A 290 8.34 -29.80 12.75
CA ILE A 290 8.51 -29.32 14.12
C ILE A 290 7.26 -28.58 14.64
N THR A 291 6.40 -28.04 13.76
CA THR A 291 5.17 -27.31 14.12
C THR A 291 3.95 -28.19 14.38
N GLY A 292 4.13 -29.46 14.73
CA GLY A 292 3.11 -30.20 15.47
C GLY A 292 2.92 -29.53 16.83
N THR A 293 1.77 -28.91 17.06
CA THR A 293 1.42 -28.14 18.26
C THR A 293 1.41 -29.00 19.54
N TRP A 294 2.59 -29.27 20.09
CA TRP A 294 2.73 -29.83 21.43
C TRP A 294 2.58 -28.71 22.46
N SER A 295 1.33 -28.43 22.83
CA SER A 295 0.99 -27.65 24.01
C SER A 295 1.07 -28.56 25.24
N LYS A 296 2.00 -28.27 26.15
CA LYS A 296 2.13 -28.96 27.44
C LYS A 296 0.89 -28.65 28.28
N HIS A 297 0.05 -29.66 28.49
CA HIS A 297 -1.07 -29.58 29.42
C HIS A 297 -0.52 -29.46 30.85
N ILE A 298 -0.64 -28.27 31.46
CA ILE A 298 -0.31 -28.04 32.86
C ILE A 298 -1.63 -28.05 33.63
N GLN A 299 -1.83 -29.10 34.42
CA GLN A 299 -2.99 -29.27 35.28
C GLN A 299 -2.71 -28.66 36.64
N GLU A 300 -3.30 -27.50 36.93
CA GLU A 300 -3.34 -26.94 38.29
C GLU A 300 -4.62 -27.37 38.98
N VAL A 301 -4.47 -28.16 40.06
CA VAL A 301 -5.58 -28.56 40.94
C VAL A 301 -5.52 -27.69 42.19
N LYS A 302 -6.58 -26.92 42.44
CA LYS A 302 -6.81 -26.27 43.74
C LYS A 302 -8.24 -26.48 44.22
N THR A 303 -8.35 -26.85 45.50
CA THR A 303 -9.55 -27.29 46.21
C THR A 303 -10.26 -26.13 46.92
N ASN A 304 -11.60 -26.16 46.82
CA ASN A 304 -12.66 -25.61 47.69
C ASN A 304 -12.58 -24.16 48.23
N SER A 305 -13.35 -23.27 47.58
CA SER A 305 -14.54 -22.53 48.08
C SER A 305 -14.80 -21.32 47.18
N ASP A 306 -15.72 -21.49 46.24
CA ASP A 306 -16.24 -20.58 45.19
C ASP A 306 -15.32 -19.65 44.33
N PRO A 307 -14.07 -20.04 43.99
CA PRO A 307 -13.30 -19.32 42.96
C PRO A 307 -13.93 -19.44 41.56
N LYS A 308 -14.78 -20.44 41.32
CA LYS A 308 -15.45 -20.70 40.03
C LYS A 308 -16.40 -19.57 39.64
N LEU A 309 -17.19 -19.07 40.59
CA LEU A 309 -18.12 -17.94 40.38
C LEU A 309 -17.38 -16.61 40.13
N VAL A 310 -16.30 -16.35 40.86
CA VAL A 310 -15.45 -15.17 40.64
C VAL A 310 -14.79 -15.21 39.27
N TYR A 311 -14.30 -16.38 38.86
CA TYR A 311 -13.71 -16.58 37.54
C TYR A 311 -14.76 -16.43 36.42
N LEU A 312 -15.96 -16.99 36.60
CA LEU A 312 -17.07 -16.80 35.68
C LEU A 312 -17.46 -15.33 35.54
N SER A 313 -17.56 -14.58 36.65
CA SER A 313 -17.82 -13.14 36.63
C SER A 313 -16.77 -12.39 35.81
N LYS A 314 -15.49 -12.73 35.98
CA LYS A 314 -14.39 -12.14 35.21
C LYS A 314 -14.47 -12.47 33.72
N LEU A 315 -14.88 -13.69 33.37
CA LEU A 315 -15.09 -14.09 31.98
C LEU A 315 -16.30 -13.38 31.35
N LEU A 316 -17.37 -13.17 32.12
CA LEU A 316 -18.54 -12.40 31.69
C LEU A 316 -18.18 -10.93 31.44
N GLU A 317 -17.44 -10.30 32.35
CA GLU A 317 -16.89 -8.96 32.14
C GLU A 317 -15.97 -8.92 30.91
N GLY A 318 -15.10 -9.93 30.76
CA GLY A 318 -14.21 -10.09 29.61
C GLY A 318 -14.96 -10.19 28.27
N PHE A 319 -16.09 -10.90 28.24
CA PHE A 319 -16.96 -10.97 27.07
C PHE A 319 -17.65 -9.63 26.80
N VAL A 320 -18.24 -9.01 27.83
CA VAL A 320 -18.94 -7.72 27.68
C VAL A 320 -17.99 -6.65 27.17
N ASP A 321 -16.82 -6.49 27.78
CA ASP A 321 -15.90 -5.41 27.49
C ASP A 321 -15.09 -5.66 26.20
N TYR A 322 -14.60 -6.89 26.01
CA TYR A 322 -13.61 -7.22 24.97
C TYR A 322 -14.10 -8.22 23.92
N GLY A 323 -15.29 -8.80 24.07
CA GLY A 323 -15.84 -9.78 23.12
C GLY A 323 -15.16 -11.15 23.18
N ARG A 324 -14.43 -11.44 24.27
CA ARG A 324 -13.74 -12.74 24.46
C ARG A 324 -14.77 -13.84 24.72
N ARG A 325 -15.02 -14.67 23.72
CA ARG A 325 -16.09 -15.67 23.74
C ARG A 325 -15.62 -17.08 24.14
N ASP A 326 -14.46 -17.49 23.64
CA ASP A 326 -14.05 -18.91 23.65
C ASP A 326 -13.84 -19.45 25.08
N GLU A 327 -13.18 -18.67 25.93
CA GLU A 327 -12.95 -19.00 27.34
C GLU A 327 -14.27 -19.05 28.13
N LEU A 328 -15.19 -18.11 27.84
CA LEU A 328 -16.51 -18.07 28.47
C LEU A 328 -17.35 -19.28 28.11
N ILE A 329 -17.43 -19.64 26.82
CA ILE A 329 -18.19 -20.81 26.35
C ILE A 329 -17.65 -22.08 27.01
N THR A 330 -16.32 -22.25 27.01
CA THR A 330 -15.69 -23.45 27.55
C THR A 330 -15.98 -23.60 29.04
N HIS A 331 -15.84 -22.52 29.81
CA HIS A 331 -16.06 -22.56 31.25
C HIS A 331 -17.54 -22.70 31.61
N LEU A 332 -18.44 -22.01 30.90
CA LEU A 332 -19.88 -22.11 31.12
C LEU A 332 -20.40 -23.52 30.79
N THR A 333 -19.91 -24.14 29.72
CA THR A 333 -20.26 -25.52 29.35
C THR A 333 -19.87 -26.50 30.45
N LEU A 334 -18.67 -26.32 31.03
CA LEU A 334 -18.18 -27.17 32.10
C LEU A 334 -19.02 -27.01 33.38
N LEU A 335 -19.38 -25.78 33.75
CA LEU A 335 -20.23 -25.51 34.91
C LEU A 335 -21.64 -26.10 34.75
N LEU A 336 -22.26 -25.94 33.58
CA LEU A 336 -23.60 -26.49 33.30
C LEU A 336 -23.61 -28.02 33.27
N TYR A 337 -22.51 -28.63 32.82
CA TYR A 337 -22.35 -30.08 32.85
C TYR A 337 -22.17 -30.62 34.27
N GLU A 338 -21.39 -29.92 35.10
CA GLU A 338 -21.22 -30.26 36.52
C GLU A 338 -22.51 -30.11 37.34
N SER A 339 -23.46 -29.28 36.90
CA SER A 339 -24.76 -29.06 37.54
C SER A 339 -25.89 -29.98 37.03
N ASP A 340 -25.57 -31.10 36.38
CA ASP A 340 -26.55 -32.07 35.85
C ASP A 340 -27.61 -31.47 34.89
N THR A 341 -27.27 -30.36 34.22
CA THR A 341 -28.18 -29.72 33.29
C THR A 341 -28.33 -30.57 32.01
N PRO A 342 -29.55 -30.83 31.51
CA PRO A 342 -29.76 -31.62 30.31
C PRO A 342 -28.99 -31.07 29.10
N THR A 343 -28.35 -31.93 28.32
CA THR A 343 -27.53 -31.53 27.15
C THR A 343 -28.28 -30.66 26.14
N SER A 344 -29.59 -30.84 26.00
CA SER A 344 -30.45 -30.00 25.16
C SER A 344 -30.53 -28.55 25.66
N GLN A 345 -30.63 -28.34 26.97
CA GLN A 345 -30.61 -27.02 27.59
C GLN A 345 -29.22 -26.38 27.51
N ILE A 346 -28.15 -27.15 27.74
CA ILE A 346 -26.77 -26.67 27.56
C ILE A 346 -26.57 -26.13 26.14
N THR A 347 -27.00 -26.88 25.13
CA THR A 347 -26.88 -26.47 23.72
C THR A 347 -27.67 -25.20 23.43
N GLN A 348 -28.86 -25.05 24.03
CA GLN A 348 -29.68 -23.85 23.88
C GLN A 348 -29.03 -22.62 24.52
N ILE A 349 -28.50 -22.75 25.74
CA ILE A 349 -27.84 -21.67 26.49
C ILE A 349 -26.55 -21.23 25.79
N ILE A 350 -25.70 -22.20 25.44
CA ILE A 350 -24.45 -21.93 24.73
C ILE A 350 -24.72 -21.40 23.32
N GLY A 351 -25.77 -21.88 22.64
CA GLY A 351 -26.19 -21.39 21.33
C GLY A 351 -26.45 -19.88 21.28
N LEU A 352 -26.93 -19.27 22.37
CA LEU A 352 -27.12 -17.82 22.46
C LEU A 352 -25.79 -17.04 22.42
N LEU A 353 -24.72 -17.60 22.98
CA LEU A 353 -23.38 -17.02 22.93
C LEU A 353 -22.69 -17.30 21.59
N THR A 354 -22.82 -18.53 21.08
CA THR A 354 -22.15 -18.96 19.85
C THR A 354 -22.72 -18.30 18.60
N ASN A 355 -24.04 -18.05 18.57
CA ASN A 355 -24.71 -17.41 17.43
C ASN A 355 -24.67 -15.88 17.49
N TYR A 356 -24.15 -15.29 18.57
CA TYR A 356 -24.00 -13.85 18.67
C TYR A 356 -22.81 -13.36 17.84
N GLU A 357 -23.07 -12.39 16.97
CA GLU A 357 -22.07 -11.65 16.21
C GLU A 357 -22.19 -10.15 16.47
N ASP A 358 -21.07 -9.50 16.77
CA ASP A 358 -21.00 -8.05 16.92
C ASP A 358 -21.19 -7.35 15.57
N THR A 359 -21.78 -6.15 15.59
CA THR A 359 -21.80 -5.30 14.40
C THR A 359 -20.40 -4.78 14.13
N LYS A 360 -19.88 -5.05 12.93
CA LYS A 360 -18.57 -4.54 12.48
C LYS A 360 -18.56 -3.00 12.50
N PRO A 361 -17.45 -2.36 12.88
CA PRO A 361 -17.31 -0.91 12.79
C PRO A 361 -17.40 -0.43 11.33
N PRO A 362 -17.84 0.81 11.08
CA PRO A 362 -17.83 1.37 9.73
C PRO A 362 -16.39 1.53 9.24
N ARG A 363 -16.14 1.20 7.96
CA ARG A 363 -14.81 1.32 7.32
C ARG A 363 -14.27 2.76 7.28
N ILE A 364 -15.19 3.72 7.23
CA ILE A 364 -14.94 5.16 7.37
C ILE A 364 -15.97 5.65 8.36
N GLY A 365 -15.52 6.13 9.51
CA GLY A 365 -16.40 6.70 10.50
C GLY A 365 -15.71 7.76 11.34
N PHE A 366 -16.52 8.60 11.97
CA PHE A 366 -16.01 9.52 12.97
C PHE A 366 -15.71 8.76 14.28
N PRO A 367 -14.78 9.23 15.12
CA PRO A 367 -14.48 8.61 16.42
C PRO A 367 -15.72 8.37 17.28
N TRP A 368 -16.70 9.28 17.24
CA TRP A 368 -17.95 9.15 17.98
C TRP A 368 -18.84 8.02 17.45
N GLN A 369 -18.80 7.70 16.15
CA GLN A 369 -19.55 6.59 15.56
C GLN A 369 -18.96 5.25 15.99
N ILE A 370 -17.63 5.14 16.05
CA ILE A 370 -16.93 3.95 16.53
C ILE A 370 -17.23 3.74 18.01
N GLU A 371 -17.14 4.78 18.82
CA GLU A 371 -17.47 4.71 20.25
C GLU A 371 -18.95 4.36 20.46
N ASN A 372 -19.85 4.89 19.64
CA ASN A 372 -21.27 4.55 19.70
C ASN A 372 -21.52 3.08 19.32
N ASN A 373 -20.85 2.56 18.28
CA ASN A 373 -20.94 1.15 17.90
C ASN A 373 -20.35 0.25 18.99
N ARG A 374 -19.23 0.65 19.61
CA ARG A 374 -18.66 -0.05 20.77
C ARG A 374 -19.65 -0.12 21.93
N ARG A 375 -20.28 1.00 22.29
CA ARG A 375 -21.31 1.05 23.34
C ARG A 375 -22.54 0.21 22.99
N PHE A 376 -22.98 0.24 21.73
CA PHE A 376 -24.08 -0.55 21.23
C PHE A 376 -23.79 -2.06 21.31
N ASN A 377 -22.62 -2.49 20.86
CA ASN A 377 -22.16 -3.88 21.00
C ASN A 377 -22.05 -4.29 22.47
N GLN A 378 -21.47 -3.44 23.34
CA GLN A 378 -21.43 -3.72 24.78
C GLN A 378 -22.83 -3.89 25.39
N GLN A 379 -23.80 -3.06 24.99
CA GLN A 379 -25.18 -3.19 25.44
C GLN A 379 -25.82 -4.50 24.95
N ARG A 380 -25.61 -4.88 23.69
CA ARG A 380 -26.10 -6.14 23.13
C ARG A 380 -25.45 -7.35 23.81
N ARG A 381 -24.14 -7.33 24.05
CA ARG A 381 -23.45 -8.38 24.81
C ARG A 381 -23.99 -8.51 26.23
N LYS A 382 -24.28 -7.39 26.91
CA LYS A 382 -24.95 -7.41 28.22
C LYS A 382 -26.35 -8.02 28.16
N GLN A 383 -27.13 -7.70 27.13
CA GLN A 383 -28.45 -8.31 26.93
C GLN A 383 -28.33 -9.83 26.74
N VAL A 384 -27.38 -10.29 25.90
CA VAL A 384 -27.12 -11.72 25.70
C VAL A 384 -26.70 -12.39 27.00
N VAL A 385 -25.77 -11.81 27.76
CA VAL A 385 -25.37 -12.34 29.08
C VAL A 385 -26.56 -12.43 30.03
N ASN A 386 -27.40 -11.39 30.10
CA ASN A 386 -28.58 -11.41 30.96
C ASN A 386 -29.59 -12.48 30.54
N THR A 387 -29.78 -12.70 29.23
CA THR A 387 -30.63 -13.78 28.72
C THR A 387 -30.05 -15.16 29.05
N VAL A 388 -28.73 -15.32 28.91
CA VAL A 388 -28.01 -16.55 29.28
C VAL A 388 -28.16 -16.83 30.77
N LEU A 389 -27.91 -15.85 31.64
CA LEU A 389 -28.07 -15.99 33.09
C LEU A 389 -29.53 -16.27 33.49
N ALA A 390 -30.51 -15.64 32.83
CA ALA A 390 -31.93 -15.89 33.08
C ALA A 390 -32.40 -17.27 32.61
N SER A 391 -31.71 -17.87 31.63
CA SER A 391 -32.00 -19.23 31.16
C SER A 391 -31.35 -20.34 32.00
N ILE A 392 -30.49 -19.97 32.96
CA ILE A 392 -29.91 -20.91 33.91
C ILE A 392 -30.85 -20.95 35.12
N ASP A 393 -31.66 -22.01 35.21
CA ASP A 393 -32.51 -22.27 36.36
C ASP A 393 -31.62 -22.68 37.55
N LEU A 394 -31.41 -21.74 38.49
CA LEU A 394 -30.80 -22.05 39.79
C LEU A 394 -31.89 -22.62 40.69
N GLY A 395 -32.15 -23.92 40.53
CA GLY A 395 -33.00 -24.72 41.40
C GLY A 395 -32.36 -24.97 42.77
#